data_AF-A0A382J242-F1
#
_entry.id   AF-A0A382J242-F1
#
_cell.length_a   1.000
_cell.length_b   1.000
_cell.length_c   1.000
_cell.angle_alpha   90.00
_cell.angle_beta   90.00
_cell.angle_gamma   90.00
#
_symmetry.space_group_name_H-M   'P 1'
#
loop_
_entity.id
_entity.type
_entity.pdbx_description
1 polymer ?
#
loop_
_entity_poly.entity_id
_entity_poly.type
_entity_poly.pdbx_seq_one_letter_code
_entity_poly.pdbx_strand_id
1 'polypeptide(L)'
;MAKLALAIAAALPGTGQAEAGDAALARRAMHLLRDHCVRCHNAKKTKGDLNLTERALALKGGGEGPALLPGQAAESHMFQFLHPDSDPHMPPKKQLSDEQIAALGQWIDAGAEWLPAELVIEAKLLDPAALGQLPSDYRPVFALALSPDDRQLAAGHGSLVTVHNLAEKDKPALAKLTGHRDAIQSIAWSADGK
;
A
#
# COMPACT_ATOMS: atom_id res chain seq x y z
N MET A 1 -8.53 70.60 -2.78
CA MET A 1 -7.82 69.72 -1.85
C MET A 1 -8.33 68.30 -2.05
N ALA A 2 -7.55 67.42 -2.68
CA ALA A 2 -7.83 65.99 -2.70
C ALA A 2 -6.49 65.26 -2.85
N LYS A 3 -5.99 64.69 -1.75
CA LYS A 3 -4.78 63.86 -1.75
C LYS A 3 -5.20 62.45 -2.14
N LEU A 4 -4.71 61.98 -3.30
CA LEU A 4 -4.89 60.61 -3.76
C LEU A 4 -3.88 59.73 -2.98
N ALA A 5 -4.37 58.86 -2.09
CA ALA A 5 -3.55 57.88 -1.40
C ALA A 5 -3.53 56.59 -2.22
N LEU A 6 -2.36 56.22 -2.74
CA LEU A 6 -2.12 54.95 -3.43
C LEU A 6 -1.81 53.89 -2.37
N ALA A 7 -2.73 52.94 -2.17
CA ALA A 7 -2.49 51.78 -1.31
C ALA A 7 -1.75 50.70 -2.10
N ILE A 8 -0.52 50.39 -1.70
CA ILE A 8 0.24 49.24 -2.20
C ILE A 8 -0.18 48.03 -1.35
N ALA A 9 -0.96 47.13 -1.95
CA ALA A 9 -1.26 45.84 -1.35
C ALA A 9 -0.03 44.93 -1.48
N ALA A 10 0.68 44.69 -0.37
CA ALA A 10 1.71 43.67 -0.30
C ALA A 10 1.02 42.30 -0.20
N ALA A 11 1.11 41.50 -1.27
CA ALA A 11 0.71 40.10 -1.24
C ALA A 11 1.78 39.29 -0.50
N LEU A 12 1.42 38.75 0.66
CA LEU A 12 2.25 37.78 1.38
C LEU A 12 2.21 36.43 0.65
N PRO A 13 3.36 35.78 0.38
CA PRO A 13 3.37 34.43 -0.17
C PRO A 13 2.75 33.44 0.83
N GLY A 14 1.81 32.65 0.35
CA GLY A 14 1.12 31.64 1.16
C GLY A 14 2.05 30.50 1.57
N THR A 15 2.21 30.30 2.86
CA THR A 15 3.02 29.24 3.49
C THR A 15 2.48 27.82 3.28
N GLY A 16 1.25 27.66 2.77
CA GLY A 16 0.57 26.35 2.72
C GLY A 16 1.01 25.38 1.61
N GLN A 17 1.73 25.83 0.58
CA GLN A 17 2.14 24.95 -0.54
C GLN A 17 3.47 24.23 -0.29
N ALA A 18 4.39 24.86 0.44
CA ALA A 18 5.66 24.23 0.82
C ALA A 18 5.44 23.09 1.83
N GLU A 19 4.67 23.34 2.90
CA GLU A 19 4.42 22.32 3.94
C GLU A 19 3.68 21.09 3.41
N ALA A 20 2.73 21.26 2.48
CA ALA A 20 2.03 20.14 1.85
C ALA A 20 2.97 19.30 0.96
N GLY A 21 3.92 19.94 0.28
CA GLY A 21 4.95 19.28 -0.52
C GLY A 21 5.92 18.48 0.35
N ASP A 22 6.38 19.07 1.45
CA ASP A 22 7.33 18.45 2.38
C ASP A 22 6.72 17.22 3.06
N ALA A 23 5.46 17.31 3.52
CA ALA A 23 4.75 16.18 4.09
C ALA A 23 4.51 15.03 3.09
N ALA A 24 4.26 15.34 1.82
CA ALA A 24 4.12 14.34 0.76
C ALA A 24 5.46 13.64 0.47
N LEU A 25 6.56 14.40 0.45
CA LEU A 25 7.91 13.88 0.28
C LEU A 25 8.32 12.98 1.45
N ALA A 26 8.11 13.42 2.69
CA ALA A 26 8.39 12.65 3.89
C ALA A 26 7.59 11.32 3.90
N ARG A 27 6.31 11.36 3.52
CA ARG A 27 5.48 10.15 3.38
C ARG A 27 6.05 9.17 2.36
N ARG A 28 6.44 9.68 1.18
CA ARG A 28 7.07 8.86 0.13
C ARG A 28 8.38 8.23 0.63
N ALA A 29 9.23 8.98 1.33
CA ALA A 29 10.47 8.47 1.89
C ALA A 29 10.23 7.36 2.92
N MET A 30 9.27 7.53 3.84
CA MET A 30 8.90 6.48 4.81
C MET A 30 8.43 5.20 4.11
N HIS A 31 7.63 5.30 3.04
CA HIS A 31 7.23 4.12 2.26
C HIS A 31 8.43 3.42 1.62
N LEU A 32 9.39 4.16 1.09
CA LEU A 32 10.62 3.58 0.52
C LEU A 32 11.45 2.86 1.60
N LEU A 33 11.62 3.46 2.77
CA LEU A 33 12.33 2.84 3.88
C LEU A 33 11.63 1.54 4.32
N ARG A 34 10.30 1.57 4.46
CA ARG A 34 9.49 0.39 4.79
C ARG A 34 9.67 -0.74 3.77
N ASP A 35 9.53 -0.41 2.49
CA ASP A 35 9.46 -1.40 1.42
C ASP A 35 10.83 -1.97 1.04
N HIS A 36 11.91 -1.20 1.23
CA HIS A 36 13.24 -1.55 0.73
C HIS A 36 14.32 -1.72 1.81
N CYS A 37 14.18 -1.08 2.99
CA CYS A 37 15.26 -0.98 3.98
C CYS A 37 14.94 -1.75 5.28
N VAL A 38 13.75 -1.55 5.85
CA VAL A 38 13.38 -2.03 7.19
C VAL A 38 13.41 -3.56 7.28
N ARG A 39 13.20 -4.30 6.19
CA ARG A 39 13.31 -5.77 6.20
C ARG A 39 14.67 -6.29 6.70
N CYS A 40 15.74 -5.52 6.51
CA CYS A 40 17.11 -5.89 6.86
C CYS A 40 17.75 -5.01 7.94
N HIS A 41 17.18 -3.84 8.22
CA HIS A 41 17.67 -2.86 9.18
C HIS A 41 16.56 -2.53 10.20
N ASN A 42 16.30 -3.46 11.11
CA ASN A 42 15.29 -3.36 12.16
C ASN A 42 15.79 -3.98 13.47
N ALA A 43 15.04 -3.82 14.56
CA ALA A 43 15.41 -4.31 15.88
C ALA A 43 15.71 -5.82 15.97
N LYS A 44 15.09 -6.66 15.12
CA LYS A 44 15.30 -8.12 15.10
C LYS A 44 16.40 -8.54 14.12
N LYS A 45 16.72 -7.70 13.15
CA LYS A 45 17.71 -7.96 12.10
C LYS A 45 18.42 -6.64 11.79
N THR A 46 19.59 -6.47 12.38
CA THR A 46 20.40 -5.23 12.34
C THR A 46 21.62 -5.41 11.44
N LYS A 47 21.42 -5.55 10.12
CA LYS A 47 22.58 -5.61 9.21
C LYS A 47 23.37 -4.29 9.28
N GLY A 48 24.70 -4.38 9.32
CA GLY A 48 25.57 -3.21 9.50
C GLY A 48 25.35 -2.47 10.81
N ASP A 49 24.81 -3.15 11.83
CA ASP A 49 24.40 -2.58 13.12
C ASP A 49 23.39 -1.42 13.01
N LEU A 50 22.67 -1.36 11.88
CA LEU A 50 21.75 -0.27 11.56
C LEU A 50 20.29 -0.68 11.83
N ASN A 51 19.54 0.25 12.45
CA ASN A 51 18.10 0.16 12.63
C ASN A 51 17.40 1.42 12.08
N LEU A 52 16.51 1.23 11.09
CA LEU A 52 15.76 2.28 10.42
C LEU A 52 14.26 2.30 10.79
N THR A 53 13.86 1.68 11.91
CA THR A 53 12.46 1.72 12.38
C THR A 53 12.14 2.95 13.23
N GLU A 54 13.16 3.64 13.73
CA GLU A 54 13.02 4.81 14.60
C GLU A 54 13.98 5.91 14.18
N ARG A 55 13.52 7.16 14.20
CA ARG A 55 14.33 8.32 13.80
C ARG A 55 15.64 8.40 14.59
N ALA A 56 15.57 8.27 15.91
CA ALA A 56 16.74 8.40 16.78
C ALA A 56 17.82 7.35 16.44
N LEU A 57 17.40 6.14 16.09
CA LEU A 57 18.31 5.05 15.69
C LEU A 57 18.88 5.27 14.29
N ALA A 58 18.07 5.76 13.35
CA ALA A 58 18.52 6.10 12.01
C ALA A 58 19.55 7.25 12.02
N LEU A 59 19.35 8.26 12.88
CA LEU A 59 20.31 9.37 13.07
C LEU A 59 21.59 8.90 13.75
N LYS A 60 21.49 8.00 14.74
CA LYS A 60 22.66 7.39 15.37
C LYS A 60 23.47 6.57 14.36
N GLY A 61 22.78 5.88 13.45
CA GLY A 61 23.39 5.05 12.43
C GLY A 61 23.90 3.70 12.95
N GLY A 62 24.79 3.08 12.19
CA GLY A 62 25.30 1.73 12.42
C GLY A 62 26.81 1.69 12.63
N GLY A 63 27.44 0.56 12.28
CA GLY A 63 28.87 0.32 12.48
C GLY A 63 29.79 1.28 11.72
N GLU A 64 29.28 1.93 10.66
CA GLU A 64 30.03 2.88 9.84
C GLU A 64 29.75 4.34 10.23
N GLY A 65 28.93 4.61 11.25
CA GLY A 65 28.57 5.96 11.69
C GLY A 65 27.13 6.35 11.35
N PRO A 66 26.77 7.65 11.42
CA PRO A 66 25.41 8.14 11.19
C PRO A 66 24.86 7.71 9.83
N ALA A 67 23.69 7.08 9.82
CA ALA A 67 23.08 6.72 8.55
C ALA A 67 22.39 7.92 7.89
N LEU A 68 21.87 8.84 8.71
CA LEU A 68 21.18 10.05 8.27
C LEU A 68 21.77 11.29 8.92
N LEU A 69 22.11 12.27 8.11
CA LEU A 69 22.48 13.63 8.50
C LEU A 69 21.44 14.58 7.88
N PRO A 70 20.44 15.03 8.65
CA PRO A 70 19.43 15.97 8.18
C PRO A 70 20.06 17.22 7.55
N GLY A 71 19.62 17.58 6.34
CA GLY A 71 20.16 18.69 5.55
C GLY A 71 21.42 18.36 4.74
N GLN A 72 21.92 17.12 4.81
CA GLN A 72 23.21 16.69 4.26
C GLN A 72 23.08 15.29 3.64
N ALA A 73 22.33 15.17 2.54
CA ALA A 73 22.13 13.90 1.85
C ALA A 73 23.44 13.30 1.35
N ALA A 74 24.32 14.09 0.76
CA ALA A 74 25.57 13.62 0.17
C ALA A 74 26.53 13.01 1.21
N GLU A 75 26.45 13.47 2.45
CA GLU A 75 27.26 13.03 3.59
C GLU A 75 26.59 11.91 4.39
N SER A 76 25.31 11.64 4.15
CA SER A 76 24.57 10.58 4.83
C SER A 76 24.96 9.22 4.28
N HIS A 77 25.52 8.33 5.11
CA HIS A 77 25.94 7.00 4.67
C HIS A 77 24.81 6.20 4.03
N MET A 78 23.57 6.33 4.53
CA MET A 78 22.43 5.66 3.91
C MET A 78 22.32 6.03 2.43
N PHE A 79 22.49 7.30 2.07
CA PHE A 79 22.36 7.79 0.71
C PHE A 79 23.56 7.38 -0.16
N GLN A 80 24.78 7.46 0.38
CA GLN A 80 25.99 7.03 -0.33
C GLN A 80 25.94 5.57 -0.76
N PHE A 81 25.37 4.70 0.09
CA PHE A 81 25.23 3.27 -0.22
C PHE A 81 24.10 2.93 -1.19
N LEU A 82 23.25 3.89 -1.59
CA LEU A 82 22.22 3.67 -2.60
C LEU A 82 22.77 3.64 -4.02
N HIS A 83 23.95 4.23 -4.24
CA HIS A 83 24.53 4.29 -5.58
C HIS A 83 24.91 2.88 -6.07
N PRO A 84 24.69 2.58 -7.36
CA PRO A 84 24.92 1.22 -7.90
C PRO A 84 26.40 0.80 -7.79
N ASP A 85 27.30 1.78 -7.78
CA ASP A 85 28.75 1.57 -7.73
C ASP A 85 29.32 1.65 -6.30
N SER A 86 28.47 1.77 -5.26
CA SER A 86 28.95 1.84 -3.88
C SER A 86 29.37 0.45 -3.37
N ASP A 87 30.36 0.43 -2.46
CA ASP A 87 30.73 -0.76 -1.70
C ASP A 87 30.81 -0.40 -0.20
N PRO A 88 29.89 -0.89 0.64
CA PRO A 88 28.79 -1.81 0.30
C PRO A 88 27.67 -1.15 -0.54
N HIS A 89 27.03 -1.96 -1.39
CA HIS A 89 25.82 -1.56 -2.12
C HIS A 89 24.54 -1.94 -1.37
N MET A 90 23.60 -1.00 -1.25
CA MET A 90 22.29 -1.18 -0.66
C MET A 90 21.19 -0.61 -1.56
N PRO A 91 20.05 -1.31 -1.75
CA PRO A 91 19.75 -2.64 -1.25
C PRO A 91 20.49 -3.76 -2.03
N PRO A 92 20.93 -4.85 -1.37
CA PRO A 92 21.88 -5.82 -1.95
C PRO A 92 21.33 -6.73 -3.04
N LYS A 93 20.04 -6.62 -3.38
CA LYS A 93 19.37 -7.53 -4.34
C LYS A 93 18.75 -6.83 -5.54
N LYS A 94 18.16 -5.66 -5.32
CA LYS A 94 17.42 -4.93 -6.33
C LYS A 94 17.70 -3.46 -6.11
N GLN A 95 18.26 -2.84 -7.14
CA GLN A 95 18.53 -1.42 -7.14
C GLN A 95 17.25 -0.61 -7.16
N LEU A 96 17.23 0.50 -6.42
CA LEU A 96 16.18 1.51 -6.48
C LEU A 96 16.24 2.25 -7.82
N SER A 97 15.10 2.76 -8.27
CA SER A 97 15.09 3.69 -9.41
C SER A 97 15.69 5.04 -9.04
N ASP A 98 16.19 5.77 -10.03
CA ASP A 98 16.76 7.10 -9.84
C ASP A 98 15.76 8.05 -9.17
N GLU A 99 14.46 7.94 -9.48
CA GLU A 99 13.42 8.75 -8.83
C GLU A 99 13.23 8.40 -7.34
N GLN A 100 13.45 7.15 -6.96
CA GLN A 100 13.39 6.72 -5.56
C GLN A 100 14.62 7.19 -4.78
N ILE A 101 15.81 7.08 -5.38
CA ILE A 101 17.05 7.58 -4.80
C ILE A 101 16.93 9.10 -4.62
N ALA A 102 16.53 9.83 -5.66
CA ALA A 102 16.33 11.28 -5.61
C ALA A 102 15.34 11.69 -4.52
N ALA A 103 14.22 10.97 -4.37
CA ALA A 103 13.24 11.25 -3.31
C ALA A 103 13.83 11.07 -1.90
N LEU A 104 14.67 10.04 -1.69
CA LEU A 104 15.36 9.86 -0.41
C LEU A 104 16.38 10.97 -0.15
N GLY A 105 17.14 11.38 -1.16
CA GLY A 105 18.09 12.49 -1.05
C GLY A 105 17.40 13.81 -0.70
N GLN A 106 16.39 14.19 -1.47
CA GLN A 106 15.59 15.40 -1.23
C GLN A 106 14.96 15.41 0.16
N TRP A 107 14.45 14.26 0.61
CA TRP A 107 13.88 14.14 1.94
C TRP A 107 14.93 14.34 3.05
N ILE A 108 16.15 13.82 2.87
CA ILE A 108 17.24 14.06 3.82
C ILE A 108 17.61 15.54 3.85
N ASP A 109 17.78 16.16 2.68
CA ASP A 109 18.11 17.59 2.55
C ASP A 109 17.01 18.50 3.14
N ALA A 110 15.75 18.06 3.08
CA ALA A 110 14.61 18.74 3.71
C ALA A 110 14.52 18.52 5.24
N GLY A 111 15.51 17.87 5.85
CA GLY A 111 15.60 17.70 7.31
C GLY A 111 15.16 16.32 7.82
N ALA A 112 14.92 15.37 6.91
CA ALA A 112 14.54 13.99 7.23
C ALA A 112 13.37 13.92 8.23
N GLU A 113 12.27 14.62 7.92
CA GLU A 113 11.05 14.55 8.73
C GLU A 113 10.58 13.10 8.82
N TRP A 114 10.35 12.62 10.04
CA TRP A 114 10.05 11.22 10.30
C TRP A 114 8.58 11.07 10.63
N LEU A 115 7.87 10.25 9.85
CA LEU A 115 6.45 9.96 10.03
C LEU A 115 6.27 8.49 10.45
N PRO A 116 6.29 8.17 11.75
CA PRO A 116 6.26 6.78 12.24
C PRO A 116 5.07 5.97 11.69
N ALA A 117 3.91 6.60 11.55
CA ALA A 117 2.69 5.96 11.05
C ALA A 117 2.83 5.44 9.61
N GLU A 118 3.73 6.01 8.80
CA GLU A 118 3.92 5.66 7.40
C GLU A 118 4.91 4.49 7.20
N LEU A 119 5.77 4.25 8.19
CA LEU A 119 6.69 3.10 8.22
C LEU A 119 5.99 1.79 8.57
N VAL A 120 4.86 1.87 9.25
CA VAL A 120 4.05 0.72 9.59
C VAL A 120 3.00 0.57 8.50
N ILE A 121 2.87 -0.62 7.91
CA ILE A 121 1.58 -0.96 7.30
C ILE A 121 0.66 -1.25 8.48
N GLU A 122 0.05 -0.19 9.03
CA GLU A 122 -1.24 -0.41 9.67
C GLU A 122 -2.10 -0.96 8.54
N ALA A 123 -2.31 -2.28 8.54
CA ALA A 123 -3.53 -2.78 7.93
C ALA A 123 -4.59 -1.91 8.56
N LYS A 124 -5.22 -1.03 7.77
CA LYS A 124 -6.38 -0.28 8.23
C LYS A 124 -7.34 -1.37 8.68
N LEU A 125 -7.31 -1.67 9.97
CA LEU A 125 -8.16 -2.68 10.55
C LEU A 125 -9.52 -2.12 10.28
N LEU A 126 -10.25 -2.77 9.36
CA LEU A 126 -11.64 -2.45 9.15
C LEU A 126 -12.25 -2.61 10.54
N ASP A 127 -12.77 -1.51 11.09
CA ASP A 127 -13.45 -1.55 12.36
C ASP A 127 -14.60 -2.56 12.22
N PRO A 128 -14.57 -3.70 12.94
CA PRO A 128 -15.65 -4.65 12.86
C PRO A 128 -16.99 -4.04 13.27
N ALA A 129 -16.98 -3.00 14.11
CA ALA A 129 -18.17 -2.24 14.48
C ALA A 129 -18.67 -1.29 13.37
N ALA A 130 -17.82 -0.98 12.38
CA ALA A 130 -18.20 -0.25 11.17
C ALA A 130 -18.78 -1.17 10.07
N LEU A 131 -18.80 -2.49 10.28
CA LEU A 131 -19.51 -3.40 9.39
C LEU A 131 -21.02 -3.23 9.58
N GLY A 132 -21.72 -2.88 8.50
CA GLY A 132 -23.18 -2.82 8.50
C GLY A 132 -23.84 -4.19 8.63
N GLN A 133 -25.15 -4.20 8.90
CA GLN A 133 -25.94 -5.43 8.82
C GLN A 133 -25.97 -5.95 7.38
N LEU A 134 -25.85 -7.27 7.22
CA LEU A 134 -26.08 -7.91 5.92
C LEU A 134 -27.54 -7.64 5.48
N PRO A 135 -27.77 -7.40 4.17
CA PRO A 135 -29.13 -7.31 3.64
C PRO A 135 -29.97 -8.54 4.02
N SER A 136 -31.28 -8.36 4.21
CA SER A 136 -32.18 -9.48 4.58
C SER A 136 -32.32 -10.55 3.50
N ASP A 137 -32.04 -10.16 2.25
CA ASP A 137 -31.98 -11.03 1.08
C ASP A 137 -30.57 -11.59 0.82
N TYR A 138 -29.60 -11.36 1.71
CA TYR A 138 -28.28 -11.95 1.60
C TYR A 138 -28.38 -13.48 1.49
N ARG A 139 -27.79 -14.01 0.42
CA ARG A 139 -27.67 -15.44 0.16
C ARG A 139 -26.20 -15.72 -0.14
N PRO A 140 -25.44 -16.24 0.84
CA PRO A 140 -24.03 -16.56 0.62
C PRO A 140 -23.90 -17.64 -0.46
N VAL A 141 -22.85 -17.53 -1.27
CA VAL A 141 -22.45 -18.57 -2.21
C VAL A 141 -21.50 -19.51 -1.50
N PHE A 142 -21.94 -20.75 -1.23
CA PHE A 142 -21.15 -21.76 -0.52
C PHE A 142 -20.55 -22.82 -1.44
N ALA A 143 -21.10 -22.98 -2.64
CA ALA A 143 -20.65 -23.96 -3.62
C ALA A 143 -20.69 -23.38 -5.03
N LEU A 144 -19.71 -23.74 -5.84
CA LEU A 144 -19.62 -23.41 -7.26
C LEU A 144 -19.15 -24.67 -8.01
N ALA A 145 -19.71 -24.92 -9.19
CA ALA A 145 -19.25 -25.99 -10.07
C ALA A 145 -19.39 -25.58 -11.54
N LEU A 146 -18.32 -25.74 -12.32
CA LEU A 146 -18.35 -25.58 -13.77
C LEU A 146 -18.77 -26.87 -14.45
N SER A 147 -19.58 -26.77 -15.50
CA SER A 147 -19.88 -27.91 -16.36
C SER A 147 -18.60 -28.41 -17.07
N PRO A 148 -18.53 -29.69 -17.49
CA PRO A 148 -17.32 -30.25 -18.12
C PRO A 148 -16.85 -29.54 -19.40
N ASP A 149 -17.75 -28.80 -20.06
CA ASP A 149 -17.47 -28.02 -21.27
C ASP A 149 -17.14 -26.54 -20.97
N ASP A 150 -17.07 -26.15 -19.69
CA ASP A 150 -16.86 -24.77 -19.20
C ASP A 150 -17.93 -23.76 -19.65
N ARG A 151 -19.08 -24.22 -20.14
CA ARG A 151 -20.14 -23.34 -20.64
C ARG A 151 -21.18 -22.96 -19.60
N GLN A 152 -21.27 -23.68 -18.49
CA GLN A 152 -22.25 -23.44 -17.45
C GLN A 152 -21.60 -23.35 -16.07
N LEU A 153 -22.12 -22.44 -15.25
CA LEU A 153 -21.76 -22.32 -13.83
C LEU A 153 -22.98 -22.62 -12.98
N ALA A 154 -22.91 -23.66 -12.16
CA ALA A 154 -23.84 -23.88 -11.06
C ALA A 154 -23.32 -23.18 -9.80
N ALA A 155 -24.17 -22.39 -9.14
CA ALA A 155 -23.86 -21.67 -7.91
C ALA A 155 -24.90 -21.95 -6.83
N GLY A 156 -24.43 -22.31 -5.63
CA GLY A 156 -25.26 -22.59 -4.46
C GLY A 156 -25.43 -21.36 -3.57
N HIS A 157 -26.56 -20.68 -3.70
CA HIS A 157 -26.97 -19.49 -2.97
C HIS A 157 -27.85 -19.86 -1.76
N GLY A 158 -27.25 -20.12 -0.60
CA GLY A 158 -27.99 -20.72 0.51
C GLY A 158 -28.60 -22.06 0.07
N SER A 159 -29.94 -22.18 0.06
CA SER A 159 -30.64 -23.39 -0.39
C SER A 159 -31.11 -23.39 -1.86
N LEU A 160 -30.76 -22.36 -2.62
CA LEU A 160 -31.07 -22.23 -4.04
C LEU A 160 -29.83 -22.56 -4.87
N VAL A 161 -29.96 -23.37 -5.91
CA VAL A 161 -28.92 -23.47 -6.96
C VAL A 161 -29.37 -22.67 -8.18
N THR A 162 -28.50 -21.80 -8.70
CA THR A 162 -28.70 -21.18 -10.02
C THR A 162 -27.69 -21.75 -11.00
N VAL A 163 -28.11 -21.95 -12.24
CA VAL A 163 -27.23 -22.35 -13.34
C VAL A 163 -27.16 -21.20 -14.33
N HIS A 164 -25.96 -20.77 -14.71
CA HIS A 164 -25.74 -19.63 -15.60
C HIS A 164 -25.02 -20.04 -16.88
N ASN A 165 -25.40 -19.45 -18.03
CA ASN A 165 -24.69 -19.64 -19.28
C ASN A 165 -23.46 -18.73 -19.36
N LEU A 166 -22.26 -19.28 -19.31
CA LEU A 166 -21.02 -18.50 -19.38
C LEU A 166 -20.66 -18.04 -20.79
N ALA A 167 -21.27 -18.60 -21.84
CA ALA A 167 -20.99 -18.21 -23.22
C ALA A 167 -21.61 -16.85 -23.61
N GLU A 168 -22.56 -16.35 -22.82
CA GLU A 168 -23.25 -15.09 -23.08
C GLU A 168 -22.73 -13.97 -22.16
N LYS A 169 -22.67 -12.74 -22.69
CA LYS A 169 -22.08 -11.57 -22.00
C LYS A 169 -22.68 -11.31 -20.62
N ASP A 170 -24.01 -11.44 -20.51
CA ASP A 170 -24.75 -11.14 -19.28
C ASP A 170 -24.95 -12.36 -18.37
N LYS A 171 -24.38 -13.51 -18.76
CA LYS A 171 -24.40 -14.77 -18.02
C LYS A 171 -25.80 -15.12 -17.50
N PRO A 172 -26.81 -15.20 -18.38
CA PRO A 172 -28.19 -15.36 -17.98
C PRO A 172 -28.35 -16.65 -17.16
N ALA A 173 -29.24 -16.60 -16.17
CA ALA A 173 -29.61 -17.79 -15.43
C ALA A 173 -30.44 -18.72 -16.35
N LEU A 174 -29.90 -19.89 -16.65
CA LEU A 174 -30.55 -20.97 -17.39
C LEU A 174 -31.57 -21.71 -16.52
N ALA A 175 -31.26 -21.89 -15.23
CA ALA A 175 -32.12 -22.63 -14.31
C ALA A 175 -32.02 -22.13 -12.88
N LYS A 176 -33.09 -22.39 -12.12
CA LYS A 176 -33.17 -22.23 -10.66
C LYS A 176 -33.66 -23.54 -10.07
N LEU A 177 -32.79 -24.24 -9.35
CA LEU A 177 -33.11 -25.49 -8.69
C LEU A 177 -33.41 -25.20 -7.22
N THR A 178 -34.63 -25.53 -6.80
CA THR A 178 -35.17 -25.28 -5.47
C THR A 178 -35.57 -26.59 -4.80
N GLY A 179 -35.70 -26.58 -3.47
CA GLY A 179 -36.21 -27.73 -2.70
C GLY A 179 -35.26 -28.19 -1.60
N HIS A 180 -34.00 -27.72 -1.62
CA HIS A 180 -33.09 -27.93 -0.51
C HIS A 180 -33.59 -27.17 0.72
N ARG A 181 -33.46 -27.81 1.88
CA ARG A 181 -33.93 -27.27 3.17
C ARG A 181 -32.80 -26.63 3.98
N ASP A 182 -31.58 -26.70 3.47
CA ASP A 182 -30.37 -26.20 4.09
C ASP A 182 -29.40 -25.68 3.01
N ALA A 183 -28.29 -25.09 3.46
CA ALA A 183 -27.25 -24.55 2.60
C ALA A 183 -26.62 -25.62 1.70
N ILE A 184 -26.48 -25.29 0.42
CA ILE A 184 -25.77 -26.10 -0.56
C ILE A 184 -24.28 -25.95 -0.33
N GLN A 185 -23.67 -26.99 0.26
CA GLN A 185 -22.24 -27.00 0.56
C GLN A 185 -21.39 -27.61 -0.56
N SER A 186 -22.00 -28.33 -1.50
CA SER A 186 -21.30 -28.94 -2.62
C SER A 186 -22.21 -29.07 -3.83
N ILE A 187 -21.64 -28.92 -5.02
CA ILE A 187 -22.28 -29.12 -6.32
C ILE A 187 -21.25 -29.86 -7.18
N ALA A 188 -21.72 -30.84 -7.95
CA ALA A 188 -20.94 -31.50 -8.97
C ALA A 188 -21.80 -31.70 -10.21
N TRP A 189 -21.16 -31.67 -11.38
CA TRP A 189 -21.77 -32.03 -12.65
C TRP A 189 -21.50 -33.50 -12.93
N SER A 190 -22.45 -34.19 -13.57
CA SER A 190 -22.16 -35.48 -14.18
C SER A 190 -21.16 -35.30 -15.33
N ALA A 191 -20.49 -36.40 -15.73
CA ALA A 191 -19.53 -36.35 -16.83
C ALA A 191 -20.15 -35.94 -18.18
N ASP A 192 -21.46 -36.19 -18.36
CA ASP A 192 -22.22 -35.76 -19.54
C ASP A 192 -22.81 -34.35 -19.41
N GLY A 193 -22.52 -33.63 -18.32
CA GLY A 193 -22.89 -32.23 -18.12
C GLY A 193 -24.39 -31.99 -17.90
N LYS A 194 -25.12 -33.00 -17.41
CA LYS A 194 -26.56 -32.92 -17.14
C LYS A 194 -26.88 -32.77 -15.65
#